data_AF-A0AAW2H1G9-F1
#
_entry.id   AF-A0AAW2H1G9-F1
#
_cell.length_a   1.000
_cell.length_b   1.000
_cell.length_c   1.000
_cell.angle_alpha   90.00
_cell.angle_beta   90.00
_cell.angle_gamma   90.00
#
_symmetry.space_group_name_H-M   'P 1'
#
loop_
_entity.id
_entity.type
_entity.pdbx_description
1 polymer ?
#
loop_
_entity_poly.entity_id
_entity_poly.type
_entity_poly.pdbx_seq_one_letter_code
_entity_poly.pdbx_strand_id
1 'polypeptide(L)'
;MSKSSNRIIFLLVIIFATFCFASTTDAVRNVGVCIRNCEQCRKMFGAYFMGEKCMDSCIKYKGKFIPDCEDDLSIHSFLSSREAENDIY
;
A
#
# COMPACT_ATOMS: atom_id res chain seq x y z
N MET A 1 -24.25 -5.73 -41.55
CA MET A 1 -23.03 -5.30 -40.83
C MET A 1 -21.82 -5.51 -41.72
N SER A 2 -21.08 -4.46 -42.12
CA SER A 2 -19.91 -4.59 -42.99
C SER A 2 -18.74 -5.28 -42.25
N LYS A 3 -18.00 -6.15 -42.94
CA LYS A 3 -16.83 -6.89 -42.41
C LYS A 3 -15.77 -5.95 -41.78
N SER A 4 -15.73 -4.70 -42.24
CA SER A 4 -14.86 -3.63 -41.71
C SER A 4 -15.34 -3.11 -40.34
N SER A 5 -16.66 -3.03 -40.12
CA SER A 5 -17.25 -2.59 -38.84
C SER A 5 -16.98 -3.60 -37.73
N ASN A 6 -17.05 -4.90 -38.01
CA ASN A 6 -16.72 -5.95 -37.03
C ASN A 6 -15.25 -5.92 -36.60
N ARG A 7 -14.33 -5.54 -37.50
CA ARG A 7 -12.90 -5.40 -37.19
C ARG A 7 -12.65 -4.23 -36.25
N ILE A 8 -13.30 -3.09 -36.48
CA ILE A 8 -13.19 -1.91 -35.62
C ILE A 8 -13.72 -2.22 -34.21
N ILE A 9 -14.88 -2.88 -34.12
CA ILE A 9 -15.46 -3.27 -32.82
C ILE A 9 -14.51 -4.20 -32.07
N PHE A 10 -13.90 -5.18 -32.75
CA PHE A 10 -12.92 -6.09 -32.14
C PHE A 10 -11.69 -5.34 -31.61
N LEU A 11 -11.16 -4.38 -32.36
CA LEU A 11 -10.02 -3.58 -31.93
C LEU A 11 -10.36 -2.72 -30.70
N LEU A 12 -11.55 -2.12 -30.67
CA LEU A 12 -12.02 -1.34 -29.52
C LEU A 12 -12.18 -2.21 -28.26
N VAL A 13 -12.70 -3.44 -28.41
CA VAL A 13 -12.82 -4.40 -27.30
C VAL A 13 -11.45 -4.81 -26.76
N ILE A 14 -10.46 -5.06 -27.64
CA ILE A 14 -9.10 -5.40 -27.23
C ILE A 14 -8.45 -4.22 -26.48
N ILE A 15 -8.56 -3.00 -27.00
CA ILE A 15 -8.02 -1.80 -26.36
C ILE A 15 -8.66 -1.61 -24.97
N PHE A 16 -9.98 -1.72 -24.87
CA PHE A 16 -10.70 -1.59 -23.61
C PHE A 16 -10.27 -2.66 -22.60
N ALA A 17 -10.16 -3.92 -23.03
CA ALA A 17 -9.68 -5.01 -22.19
C ALA A 17 -8.26 -4.72 -21.68
N THR A 18 -7.33 -4.31 -22.55
CA THR A 18 -5.96 -3.96 -22.14
C THR A 18 -5.90 -2.80 -21.14
N PHE A 19 -6.77 -1.79 -21.30
CA PHE A 19 -6.83 -0.66 -20.39
C PHE A 19 -7.33 -1.06 -18.99
N CYS A 20 -8.30 -1.98 -18.90
CA CYS A 20 -8.77 -2.49 -17.61
C CYS A 20 -7.67 -3.20 -16.79
N PHE A 21 -6.77 -3.94 -17.44
CA PHE A 21 -5.72 -4.70 -16.74
C PHE A 21 -4.55 -3.85 -16.21
N ALA A 22 -4.28 -2.69 -16.83
CA ALA A 22 -3.19 -1.80 -16.42
C ALA A 22 -3.35 -1.22 -15.00
N SER A 23 -4.55 -1.25 -14.43
CA SER A 23 -4.87 -0.70 -13.10
C SER A 23 -4.25 -1.45 -11.90
N THR A 24 -3.60 -2.60 -12.13
CA THR A 24 -3.13 -3.48 -11.05
C THR A 24 -1.69 -3.21 -10.59
N THR A 25 -0.89 -2.50 -11.39
CA THR A 25 0.54 -2.30 -11.12
C THR A 25 0.81 -1.39 -9.92
N ASP A 26 -0.08 -0.44 -9.66
CA ASP A 26 0.12 0.57 -8.62
C ASP A 26 -0.05 -0.03 -7.23
N ALA A 27 -0.97 -0.97 -7.07
CA ALA A 27 -1.20 -1.65 -5.79
C ALA A 27 0.05 -2.42 -5.32
N VAL A 28 0.72 -3.15 -6.23
CA VAL A 28 1.92 -3.94 -5.88
C VAL A 28 3.09 -3.02 -5.53
N ARG A 29 3.29 -1.94 -6.29
CA ARG A 29 4.32 -0.93 -6.02
C ARG A 29 4.10 -0.27 -4.65
N ASN A 30 2.86 0.10 -4.36
CA ASN A 30 2.53 0.85 -3.15
C ASN A 30 2.66 0.01 -1.88
N VAL A 31 2.38 -1.31 -1.93
CA VAL A 31 2.64 -2.21 -0.80
C VAL A 31 4.12 -2.22 -0.44
N GLY A 32 5.01 -2.32 -1.43
CA GLY A 32 6.46 -2.32 -1.20
C GLY A 32 7.00 -0.99 -0.64
N VAL A 33 6.40 0.15 -1.03
CA VAL A 33 6.73 1.46 -0.42
C VAL A 33 6.21 1.53 1.02
N CYS A 34 4.95 1.11 1.25
CA CYS A 34 4.33 1.09 2.56
C CYS A 34 5.14 0.27 3.57
N ILE A 35 5.54 -0.96 3.22
CA ILE A 35 6.32 -1.84 4.12
C ILE A 35 7.69 -1.23 4.45
N ARG A 36 8.36 -0.59 3.48
CA ARG A 36 9.66 0.07 3.73
C ARG A 36 9.52 1.26 4.68
N ASN A 37 8.43 2.02 4.58
CA ASN A 37 8.15 3.08 5.54
C ASN A 37 7.83 2.51 6.93
N CYS A 38 7.06 1.42 7.05
CA CYS A 38 6.85 0.75 8.34
C CYS A 38 8.19 0.33 8.99
N GLU A 39 9.13 -0.20 8.19
CA GLU A 39 10.46 -0.55 8.69
C GLU A 39 11.25 0.67 9.16
N GLN A 40 11.18 1.78 8.42
CA GLN A 40 11.82 3.04 8.79
C GLN A 40 11.25 3.59 10.11
N CYS A 41 9.93 3.62 10.25
CA CYS A 41 9.29 4.14 11.45
C CYS A 41 9.62 3.24 12.65
N ARG A 42 9.66 1.91 12.47
CA ARG A 42 10.14 1.00 13.52
C ARG A 42 11.57 1.29 13.98
N LYS A 43 12.48 1.64 13.05
CA LYS A 43 13.85 2.04 13.42
C LYS A 43 13.90 3.38 14.17
N MET A 44 12.98 4.29 13.86
CA MET A 44 12.90 5.62 14.48
C MET A 44 12.28 5.59 15.88
N PHE A 45 11.20 4.83 16.06
CA PHE A 45 10.41 4.79 17.30
C PHE A 45 10.67 3.54 18.16
N GLY A 46 11.42 2.56 17.65
CA GLY A 46 11.77 1.34 18.36
C GLY A 46 10.53 0.54 18.77
N ALA A 47 10.54 0.05 20.02
CA ALA A 47 9.47 -0.77 20.59
C ALA A 47 8.12 -0.04 20.71
N TYR A 48 8.12 1.30 20.66
CA TYR A 48 6.89 2.10 20.72
C TYR A 48 6.06 2.00 19.43
N PHE A 49 6.67 1.55 18.32
CA PHE A 49 6.01 1.40 17.05
C PHE A 49 5.73 -0.07 16.73
N MET A 50 4.44 -0.38 16.58
CA MET A 50 3.93 -1.71 16.23
C MET A 50 4.16 -2.01 14.75
N GLY A 51 5.41 -2.29 14.38
CA GLY A 51 5.82 -2.53 13.00
C GLY A 51 5.06 -3.65 12.30
N GLU A 52 4.77 -4.75 13.00
CA GLU A 52 3.98 -5.87 12.45
C GLU A 52 2.57 -5.41 12.06
N LYS A 53 1.89 -4.69 12.97
CA LYS A 53 0.55 -4.11 12.71
C LYS A 53 0.57 -3.14 11.53
N CYS A 54 1.64 -2.36 11.37
CA CYS A 54 1.83 -1.49 10.21
C CYS A 54 1.95 -2.29 8.91
N MET A 55 2.81 -3.31 8.87
CA MET A 55 3.02 -4.16 7.68
C MET A 55 1.74 -4.91 7.29
N ASP A 56 0.99 -5.43 8.27
CA ASP A 56 -0.30 -6.09 8.03
C ASP A 56 -1.31 -5.13 7.39
N SER A 57 -1.32 -3.87 7.84
CA SER A 57 -2.15 -2.81 7.26
C SER A 57 -1.77 -2.55 5.79
N CYS A 58 -0.47 -2.50 5.47
CA CYS A 58 0.01 -2.34 4.10
C CYS A 58 -0.53 -3.44 3.18
N ILE A 59 -0.51 -4.69 3.62
CA ILE A 59 -1.00 -5.84 2.85
C ILE A 59 -2.52 -5.78 2.72
N LYS A 60 -3.23 -5.60 3.84
CA LYS A 60 -4.70 -5.56 3.90
C LYS A 60 -5.29 -4.48 2.99
N TYR A 61 -4.70 -3.29 2.99
CA TYR A 61 -5.19 -2.15 2.21
C TYR A 61 -4.41 -1.93 0.91
N LYS A 62 -3.54 -2.86 0.52
CA LYS A 62 -2.77 -2.83 -0.74
C LYS A 62 -1.97 -1.53 -0.91
N GLY A 63 -1.38 -1.03 0.17
CA GLY A 63 -0.59 0.19 0.17
C GLY A 63 -1.35 1.47 -0.22
N LYS A 64 -2.69 1.50 -0.15
CA LYS A 64 -3.47 2.72 -0.41
C LYS A 64 -3.17 3.86 0.54
N PHE A 65 -2.71 3.52 1.74
CA PHE A 65 -2.20 4.43 2.75
C PHE A 65 -0.76 4.05 3.03
N ILE A 66 0.15 5.03 2.96
CA ILE A 66 1.58 4.85 3.23
C ILE A 66 1.87 5.72 4.46
N PRO A 67 2.36 5.14 5.56
CA PRO A 67 2.75 5.93 6.73
C PRO A 67 3.97 6.78 6.42
N ASP A 68 4.00 7.98 6.98
CA ASP A 68 5.15 8.89 6.97
C ASP A 68 5.66 9.02 8.41
N CYS A 69 6.91 8.65 8.64
CA CYS A 69 7.47 8.62 9.99
C CYS A 69 7.60 10.01 10.62
N GLU A 70 7.51 11.08 9.82
CA GLU A 70 7.56 12.47 10.27
C GLU A 70 6.15 13.08 10.46
N ASP A 71 5.09 12.38 10.04
CA ASP A 71 3.70 12.77 10.26
C ASP A 71 3.05 11.91 11.34
N ASP A 72 2.96 12.47 12.55
CA ASP A 72 2.35 11.85 13.74
C ASP A 72 0.94 11.32 13.48
N LEU A 73 0.13 12.02 12.69
CA LEU A 73 -1.25 11.60 12.38
C LEU A 73 -1.25 10.34 11.53
N SER A 74 -0.24 10.17 10.67
CA SER A 74 -0.12 9.02 9.80
C SER A 74 0.30 7.74 10.53
N ILE A 75 1.04 7.88 11.64
CA ILE A 75 1.57 6.75 12.43
C ILE A 75 0.81 6.48 13.72
N HIS A 76 -0.07 7.39 14.17
CA HIS A 76 -0.79 7.29 15.45
C HIS A 76 -1.47 5.92 15.68
N SER A 77 -1.99 5.29 14.61
CA SER A 77 -2.66 3.98 14.68
C SER A 77 -1.72 2.80 14.97
N PHE A 78 -0.42 3.02 14.86
CA PHE A 78 0.64 2.02 15.03
C PHE A 78 1.52 2.29 16.24
N LEU A 79 1.26 3.36 17.00
CA LEU A 79 1.93 3.63 18.26
C LEU A 79 1.26 2.85 19.39
N SER A 80 2.04 2.36 20.36
CA SER A 80 1.48 1.70 21.53
C SER A 80 0.92 2.72 22.52
N SER A 81 -0.30 2.51 22.99
CA SER A 81 -0.92 3.33 24.05
C SER A 81 -0.44 2.97 25.45
N ARG A 82 0.31 1.87 25.57
CA ARG A 82 1.07 1.54 26.78
C ARG A 82 2.52 1.91 26.52
N GLU A 83 3.10 2.58 27.50
CA GLU A 83 4.50 2.91 27.60
C GLU A 83 5.38 1.72 27.18
N ALA A 84 6.64 1.99 26.82
CA ALA A 84 7.71 1.00 26.75
C ALA A 84 7.99 0.37 28.14
N GLU A 85 6.97 -0.22 28.75
CA GLU A 85 6.95 -0.81 30.09
C GLU A 85 7.61 -2.19 30.00
N ASN A 86 8.95 -2.21 29.91
CA ASN A 86 9.87 -3.17 30.57
C ASN A 86 11.25 -3.38 29.90
N ASP A 87 11.65 -2.65 28.86
CA ASP A 87 12.95 -2.91 28.20
C ASP A 87 14.12 -2.00 28.63
N ILE A 88 14.01 -1.32 29.79
CA ILE A 88 15.18 -0.83 30.52
C ILE A 88 14.95 -1.16 32.00
N TYR A 89 15.62 -2.24 32.44
CA TYR A 89 16.02 -2.60 33.80
C TYR A 89 15.34 -1.88 34.99
#